data_AF-A0A7S1L5V0-F1
#
_entry.id   AF-A0A7S1L5V0-F1
#
_cell.length_a   1.000
_cell.length_b   1.000
_cell.length_c   1.000
_cell.angle_alpha   90.00
_cell.angle_beta   90.00
_cell.angle_gamma   90.00
#
_symmetry.space_group_name_H-M   'P 1'
#
loop_
_entity.id
_entity.type
_entity.pdbx_description
1 polymer ?
#
loop_
_entity_poly.entity_id
_entity_poly.type
_entity_poly.pdbx_seq_one_letter_code
_entity_poly.pdbx_strand_id
1 'polypeptide(L)'
;RTCPGGFSHNDMQHASQTLHCAMGTNFKHGGGGRMADALATGRGNFDVHSFSLAGKAPWSEGEATRRSVISGSTSTGGFKPDAKVQRIIDNITQIEFSSVFAKEYVNQFDESVNAYKAVSAALKSGDSLLQNRNGNYGPLGSLQQVARLIAARHMRRAKRDFFFVGIGGWDMHTNVNGGLNSRFGQVDMGVRAFVA
;
A
#
# COMPACT_ATOMS: atom_id res chain seq x y z
N ARG A 1 -20.97 -16.91 16.21
CA ARG A 1 -20.53 -16.25 14.96
C ARG A 1 -19.44 -17.13 14.36
N THR A 2 -19.66 -17.69 13.17
CA THR A 2 -18.70 -18.58 12.49
C THR A 2 -17.85 -17.76 11.52
N CYS A 3 -16.56 -18.05 11.45
CA CYS A 3 -15.67 -17.51 10.42
C CYS A 3 -15.74 -18.45 9.20
N PRO A 4 -16.24 -18.02 8.03
CA PRO A 4 -16.15 -18.82 6.80
C PRO A 4 -14.68 -18.97 6.35
N GLY A 5 -14.40 -20.00 5.55
CA GLY A 5 -13.08 -20.15 4.91
C GLY A 5 -11.96 -20.66 5.81
N GLY A 6 -12.28 -21.47 6.83
CA GLY A 6 -11.24 -22.20 7.57
C GLY A 6 -10.39 -23.07 6.63
N PHE A 7 -9.08 -23.12 6.87
CA PHE A 7 -8.07 -23.82 6.04
C PHE A 7 -7.85 -23.26 4.63
N SER A 8 -8.49 -22.14 4.29
CA SER A 8 -8.25 -21.40 3.05
C SER A 8 -7.26 -20.27 3.32
N HIS A 9 -6.08 -20.34 2.71
CA HIS A 9 -5.02 -19.36 2.95
C HIS A 9 -5.44 -17.92 2.63
N ASN A 10 -6.19 -17.72 1.55
CA ASN A 10 -6.70 -16.40 1.17
C ASN A 10 -7.73 -15.90 2.17
N ASP A 11 -8.66 -16.76 2.62
CA ASP A 11 -9.72 -16.34 3.55
C ASP A 11 -9.14 -16.05 4.94
N MET A 12 -8.20 -16.86 5.40
CA MET A 12 -7.51 -16.66 6.68
C MET A 12 -6.63 -15.40 6.66
N GLN A 13 -5.92 -15.12 5.56
CA GLN A 13 -5.17 -13.88 5.40
C GLN A 13 -6.09 -12.65 5.31
N HIS A 14 -7.22 -12.77 4.61
CA HIS A 14 -8.20 -11.70 4.53
C HIS A 14 -8.82 -11.40 5.90
N ALA A 15 -9.20 -12.45 6.64
CA ALA A 15 -9.72 -12.34 7.99
C ALA A 15 -8.70 -11.71 8.96
N SER A 16 -7.41 -12.07 8.86
CA SER A 16 -6.37 -11.50 9.71
C SER A 16 -6.11 -10.02 9.42
N GLN A 17 -6.15 -9.62 8.15
CA GLN A 17 -5.96 -8.22 7.75
C GLN A 17 -7.15 -7.32 8.11
N THR A 18 -8.36 -7.87 8.04
CA THR A 18 -9.59 -7.13 8.33
C THR A 18 -9.98 -7.16 9.80
N LEU A 19 -9.54 -8.18 10.55
CA LEU A 19 -10.01 -8.49 11.91
C LEU A 19 -11.53 -8.75 11.99
N HIS A 20 -12.17 -9.05 10.85
CA HIS A 20 -13.61 -9.27 10.72
C HIS A 20 -13.91 -10.53 9.90
N CYS A 21 -13.51 -11.69 10.42
CA CYS A 21 -13.63 -12.97 9.71
C CYS A 21 -15.05 -13.30 9.22
N ALA A 22 -16.08 -12.93 9.99
CA ALA A 22 -17.47 -13.29 9.71
C ALA A 22 -18.03 -12.65 8.41
N MET A 23 -17.35 -11.62 7.88
CA MET A 23 -17.75 -10.93 6.66
C MET A 23 -17.16 -11.57 5.39
N GLY A 24 -16.37 -12.63 5.53
CA GLY A 24 -15.70 -13.30 4.41
C GLY A 24 -14.75 -12.36 3.65
N THR A 25 -14.58 -12.61 2.35
CA THR A 25 -13.65 -11.90 1.47
C THR A 25 -14.20 -10.61 0.85
N ASN A 26 -15.49 -10.31 1.08
CA ASN A 26 -16.13 -9.11 0.54
C ASN A 26 -15.82 -7.84 1.35
N PHE A 27 -15.37 -8.00 2.59
CA PHE A 27 -15.13 -6.88 3.49
C PHE A 27 -13.78 -6.23 3.23
N LYS A 28 -13.78 -4.99 2.73
CA LYS A 28 -12.56 -4.38 2.22
C LYS A 28 -11.78 -3.60 3.27
N HIS A 29 -12.42 -3.23 4.38
CA HIS A 29 -11.82 -2.33 5.36
C HIS A 29 -10.92 -3.09 6.34
N GLY A 30 -9.63 -2.79 6.31
CA GLY A 30 -8.60 -3.40 7.13
C GLY A 30 -8.40 -2.76 8.49
N GLY A 31 -7.63 -3.43 9.36
CA GLY A 31 -7.21 -2.85 10.63
C GLY A 31 -6.42 -1.55 10.45
N GLY A 32 -5.43 -1.54 9.54
CA GLY A 32 -4.61 -0.37 9.22
C GLY A 32 -5.42 0.84 8.74
N GLY A 33 -6.32 0.62 7.78
CA GLY A 33 -7.16 1.69 7.26
C GLY A 33 -8.18 2.22 8.28
N ARG A 34 -8.78 1.36 9.10
CA ARG A 34 -9.66 1.84 10.21
C ARG A 34 -8.88 2.61 11.28
N MET A 35 -7.64 2.20 11.56
CA MET A 35 -6.75 2.99 12.43
C MET A 35 -6.43 4.35 11.81
N ALA A 36 -6.22 4.42 10.50
CA ALA A 36 -6.02 5.67 9.78
C ALA A 36 -7.27 6.58 9.85
N ASP A 37 -8.46 6.04 9.62
CA ASP A 37 -9.72 6.77 9.74
C ASP A 37 -9.90 7.39 11.14
N ALA A 38 -9.61 6.60 12.18
CA ALA A 38 -9.70 7.07 13.56
C ALA A 38 -8.70 8.19 13.88
N LEU A 39 -7.52 8.16 13.29
CA LEU A 39 -6.51 9.22 13.46
C LEU A 39 -6.81 10.48 12.65
N ALA A 40 -7.38 10.32 11.46
CA ALA A 40 -7.81 11.42 10.61
C ALA A 40 -9.01 12.16 11.19
N THR A 41 -9.98 11.44 11.77
CA THR A 41 -11.21 12.04 12.35
C THR A 41 -11.12 12.31 13.85
N GLY A 42 -10.07 11.83 14.51
CA GLY A 42 -9.86 11.99 15.95
C GLY A 42 -9.44 13.42 16.34
N ARG A 43 -9.30 13.65 17.65
CA ARG A 43 -8.96 14.98 18.23
C ARG A 43 -7.70 15.63 17.65
N GLY A 44 -6.74 14.83 17.18
CA GLY A 44 -5.50 15.32 16.57
C GLY A 44 -5.65 15.77 15.11
N ASN A 45 -6.74 15.38 14.44
CA ASN A 45 -7.01 15.60 13.01
C ASN A 45 -5.74 15.42 12.17
N PHE A 46 -5.14 14.22 12.30
CA PHE A 46 -3.84 13.97 11.69
C PHE A 46 -3.99 13.84 10.18
N ASP A 47 -3.03 14.39 9.43
CA ASP A 47 -2.88 14.05 8.02
C ASP A 47 -2.30 12.64 7.95
N VAL A 48 -3.13 11.69 7.51
CA VAL A 48 -2.85 10.26 7.51
C VAL A 48 -2.97 9.69 6.11
N HIS A 49 -1.94 8.94 5.69
CA HIS A 49 -2.03 8.12 4.49
C HIS A 49 -1.82 6.64 4.82
N SER A 50 -2.37 5.79 3.96
CA SER A 50 -2.27 4.35 4.10
C SER A 50 -1.80 3.72 2.80
N PHE A 51 -0.69 2.99 2.87
CA PHE A 51 -0.01 2.40 1.74
C PHE A 51 0.00 0.88 1.85
N SER A 52 -0.10 0.21 0.71
CA SER A 52 0.20 -1.23 0.61
C SER A 52 1.26 -1.46 -0.44
N LEU A 53 2.27 -2.21 -0.02
CA LEU A 53 3.36 -2.68 -0.85
C LEU A 53 3.21 -4.16 -1.21
N ALA A 54 2.12 -4.78 -0.76
CA ALA A 54 1.75 -6.17 -1.04
C ALA A 54 0.42 -6.24 -1.80
N GLY A 55 0.32 -5.49 -2.91
CA GLY A 55 -0.86 -5.46 -3.76
C GLY A 55 -2.08 -4.80 -3.08
N LYS A 56 -3.29 -5.29 -3.40
CA LYS A 56 -4.56 -4.74 -2.89
C LYS A 56 -4.92 -5.29 -1.50
N ALA A 57 -3.94 -5.37 -0.60
CA ALA A 57 -4.12 -5.88 0.76
C ALA A 57 -5.22 -5.10 1.53
N PRO A 58 -6.30 -5.75 1.99
CA PRO A 58 -7.37 -5.10 2.75
C PRO A 58 -6.86 -4.30 3.96
N TRP A 59 -5.77 -4.74 4.60
CA TRP A 59 -5.24 -4.13 5.82
C TRP A 59 -5.13 -2.60 5.72
N SER A 60 -4.70 -2.07 4.57
CA SER A 60 -4.47 -0.62 4.36
C SER A 60 -5.72 0.18 3.96
N GLU A 61 -6.87 -0.45 3.71
CA GLU A 61 -8.08 0.24 3.27
C GLU A 61 -8.99 0.58 4.46
N GLY A 62 -9.46 1.82 4.56
CA GLY A 62 -10.41 2.29 5.56
C GLY A 62 -11.80 2.51 4.97
N GLU A 63 -12.73 2.97 5.79
CA GLU A 63 -14.04 3.47 5.35
C GLU A 63 -13.85 4.75 4.52
N ALA A 64 -13.11 5.72 5.08
CA ALA A 64 -12.78 6.99 4.44
C ALA A 64 -11.38 6.98 3.82
N THR A 65 -10.42 6.34 4.48
CA THR A 65 -9.03 6.27 4.03
C THR A 65 -8.91 5.31 2.85
N ARG A 66 -8.46 5.82 1.70
CA ARG A 66 -8.19 5.01 0.52
C ARG A 66 -6.75 4.48 0.52
N ARG A 67 -6.58 3.19 0.23
CA ARG A 67 -5.24 2.57 0.13
C ARG A 67 -4.53 3.02 -1.15
N SER A 68 -3.32 3.54 -1.00
CA SER A 68 -2.37 3.72 -2.11
C SER A 68 -1.55 2.44 -2.32
N VAL A 69 -1.63 1.83 -3.51
CA VAL A 69 -0.86 0.64 -3.85
C VAL A 69 0.46 1.04 -4.50
N ILE A 70 1.56 0.51 -3.97
CA ILE A 70 2.92 0.77 -4.45
C ILE A 70 3.58 -0.56 -4.76
N SER A 71 4.22 -0.67 -5.92
CA SER A 71 4.86 -1.91 -6.37
C SER A 71 6.33 -1.69 -6.69
N GLY A 72 7.13 -2.74 -6.49
CA GLY A 72 8.55 -2.78 -6.87
C GLY A 72 9.49 -2.09 -5.87
N SER A 73 10.79 -2.38 -5.99
CA SER A 73 11.86 -1.74 -5.21
C SER A 73 12.40 -0.46 -5.86
N THR A 74 12.16 -0.28 -7.15
CA THR A 74 12.66 0.86 -7.93
C THR A 74 11.57 1.89 -8.23
N SER A 75 11.99 3.13 -8.47
CA SER A 75 11.15 4.23 -8.98
C SER A 75 10.73 4.07 -10.45
N THR A 76 11.11 2.95 -11.08
CA THR A 76 10.96 2.71 -12.52
C THR A 76 9.64 2.04 -12.90
N GLY A 77 8.86 1.56 -11.93
CA GLY A 77 7.47 1.15 -12.15
C GLY A 77 6.53 2.31 -11.90
N GLY A 78 5.77 2.72 -12.91
CA GLY A 78 4.88 3.84 -12.71
C GLY A 78 3.98 4.28 -13.85
N PHE A 79 2.83 4.86 -13.52
CA PHE A 79 1.97 5.60 -14.46
C PHE A 79 2.70 6.86 -14.94
N LYS A 80 3.46 6.66 -16.02
CA LYS A 80 4.14 7.68 -16.80
C LYS A 80 3.55 7.62 -18.21
N PRO A 81 2.29 8.07 -18.38
CA PRO A 81 1.70 8.12 -19.70
C PRO A 81 2.55 9.02 -20.60
N ASP A 82 2.74 8.62 -21.85
CA ASP A 82 3.31 9.53 -22.84
C ASP A 82 2.35 10.71 -23.09
N ALA A 83 2.79 11.69 -23.88
CA ALA A 83 1.98 12.88 -24.16
C ALA A 83 0.63 12.58 -24.82
N LYS A 84 0.54 11.50 -25.60
CA LYS A 84 -0.70 11.10 -26.27
C LYS A 84 -1.68 10.50 -25.26
N VAL A 85 -1.19 9.59 -24.42
CA VAL A 85 -1.98 8.95 -23.36
C VAL A 85 -2.41 9.98 -22.32
N GLN A 86 -1.52 10.89 -21.92
CA GLN A 86 -1.85 11.96 -20.96
C GLN A 86 -2.98 12.84 -21.49
N ARG A 87 -2.97 13.22 -22.77
CA ARG A 87 -4.06 13.98 -23.38
C ARG A 87 -5.41 13.23 -23.34
N ILE A 88 -5.40 11.91 -23.52
CA ILE A 88 -6.62 11.10 -23.43
C ILE A 88 -7.14 11.10 -21.99
N ILE A 89 -6.25 10.96 -21.00
CA ILE A 89 -6.59 11.03 -19.57
C ILE A 89 -7.17 12.41 -19.23
N ASP A 90 -6.52 13.48 -19.65
CA ASP A 90 -6.97 14.85 -19.37
C ASP A 90 -8.34 15.12 -19.99
N ASN A 91 -8.57 14.66 -21.23
CA ASN A 91 -9.86 14.80 -21.90
C ASN A 91 -10.95 13.99 -21.18
N ILE A 92 -10.72 12.72 -20.87
CA ILE A 92 -11.78 11.87 -20.29
C ILE A 92 -12.15 12.31 -18.87
N THR A 93 -11.20 12.85 -18.11
CA THR A 93 -11.42 13.33 -16.73
C THR A 93 -12.11 14.70 -16.67
N GLN A 94 -12.21 15.41 -17.80
CA GLN A 94 -12.89 16.72 -17.90
C GLN A 94 -14.29 16.65 -18.54
N ILE A 95 -14.67 15.52 -19.14
CA ILE A 95 -15.98 15.34 -19.75
C ILE A 95 -17.02 15.07 -18.66
N GLU A 96 -18.15 15.80 -18.72
CA GLU A 96 -19.31 15.46 -17.92
C GLU A 96 -20.13 14.36 -18.60
N PHE A 97 -20.31 13.23 -17.91
CA PHE A 97 -21.11 12.10 -18.39
C PHE A 97 -22.53 12.16 -17.80
N SER A 98 -23.53 11.89 -18.63
CA SER A 98 -24.94 11.82 -18.20
C SER A 98 -25.25 10.56 -17.38
N SER A 99 -24.53 9.47 -17.62
CA SER A 99 -24.65 8.24 -16.84
C SER A 99 -23.95 8.38 -15.50
N VAL A 100 -24.68 8.12 -14.41
CA VAL A 100 -24.14 8.13 -13.04
C VAL A 100 -22.97 7.16 -12.86
N PHE A 101 -22.99 6.01 -13.54
CA PHE A 101 -21.91 5.04 -13.49
C PHE A 101 -20.66 5.52 -14.22
N ALA A 102 -20.83 6.15 -15.39
CA ALA A 102 -19.70 6.69 -16.16
C ALA A 102 -19.07 7.88 -15.42
N LYS A 103 -19.91 8.76 -14.85
CA LYS A 103 -19.46 9.88 -14.02
C LYS A 103 -18.64 9.39 -12.83
N GLU A 104 -19.16 8.42 -12.07
CA GLU A 104 -18.42 7.88 -10.92
C GLU A 104 -17.13 7.16 -11.33
N TYR A 105 -17.15 6.38 -12.40
CA TYR A 105 -15.94 5.75 -12.92
C TYR A 105 -14.85 6.77 -13.25
N VAL A 106 -15.22 7.86 -13.94
CA VAL A 106 -14.27 8.91 -14.31
C VAL A 106 -13.76 9.68 -13.09
N ASN A 107 -14.62 9.95 -12.10
CA ASN A 107 -14.19 10.55 -10.82
C ASN A 107 -13.15 9.67 -10.12
N GLN A 108 -13.42 8.36 -9.98
CA GLN A 108 -12.51 7.41 -9.35
C GLN A 108 -11.20 7.25 -10.15
N PHE A 109 -11.29 7.33 -11.48
CA PHE A 109 -10.12 7.28 -12.35
C PHE A 109 -9.25 8.54 -12.20
N ASP A 110 -9.85 9.73 -12.19
CA ASP A 110 -9.14 10.99 -11.95
C ASP A 110 -8.47 11.00 -10.57
N GLU A 111 -9.19 10.61 -9.52
CA GLU A 111 -8.65 10.48 -8.16
C GLU A 111 -7.45 9.51 -8.14
N SER A 112 -7.57 8.36 -8.80
CA SER A 112 -6.49 7.38 -8.90
C SER A 112 -5.26 7.93 -9.62
N VAL A 113 -5.46 8.67 -10.72
CA VAL A 113 -4.38 9.32 -11.49
C VAL A 113 -3.66 10.37 -10.63
N ASN A 114 -4.42 11.20 -9.92
CA ASN A 114 -3.88 12.28 -9.10
C ASN A 114 -3.16 11.72 -7.86
N ALA A 115 -3.73 10.72 -7.19
CA ALA A 115 -3.08 10.00 -6.10
C ALA A 115 -1.76 9.37 -6.55
N TYR A 116 -1.75 8.75 -7.73
CA TYR A 116 -0.54 8.18 -8.30
C TYR A 116 0.54 9.24 -8.56
N LYS A 117 0.18 10.37 -9.18
CA LYS A 117 1.10 11.49 -9.44
C LYS A 117 1.72 12.01 -8.12
N ALA A 118 0.90 12.17 -7.08
CA ALA A 118 1.34 12.61 -5.76
C ALA A 118 2.32 11.62 -5.12
N VAL A 119 2.01 10.31 -5.12
CA VAL A 119 2.91 9.26 -4.60
C VAL A 119 4.22 9.22 -5.38
N SER A 120 4.17 9.37 -6.71
CA SER A 120 5.36 9.37 -7.56
C SER A 120 6.28 10.57 -7.27
N ALA A 121 5.70 11.76 -7.10
CA ALA A 121 6.44 12.93 -6.69
C ALA A 121 7.07 12.74 -5.31
N ALA A 122 6.34 12.16 -4.36
CA ALA A 122 6.86 11.83 -3.04
C ALA A 122 8.03 10.84 -3.09
N LEU A 123 7.88 9.75 -3.84
CA LEU A 123 8.93 8.76 -4.03
C LEU A 123 10.19 9.38 -4.67
N LYS A 124 10.03 10.25 -5.68
CA LYS A 124 11.14 10.97 -6.31
C LYS A 124 11.82 11.94 -5.33
N SER A 125 11.06 12.68 -4.53
CA SER A 125 11.64 13.54 -3.48
C SER A 125 12.36 12.73 -2.41
N GLY A 126 11.82 11.57 -2.05
CA GLY A 126 12.46 10.64 -1.12
C GLY A 126 13.82 10.16 -1.62
N ASP A 127 13.96 9.94 -2.94
CA ASP A 127 15.25 9.56 -3.54
C ASP A 127 16.36 10.58 -3.26
N SER A 128 16.04 11.88 -3.32
CA SER A 128 16.99 12.97 -3.06
C SER A 128 17.26 13.22 -1.57
N LEU A 129 16.35 12.81 -0.69
CA LEU A 129 16.42 13.08 0.74
C LEU A 129 17.07 11.94 1.54
N LEU A 130 17.01 10.70 1.05
CA LEU A 130 17.65 9.57 1.70
C LEU A 130 19.17 9.65 1.55
N GLN A 131 19.85 9.82 2.67
CA GLN A 131 21.29 9.65 2.78
C GLN A 131 21.61 8.15 2.93
N ASN A 132 22.72 7.67 2.35
CA ASN A 132 23.19 6.28 2.50
C ASN A 132 22.18 5.17 2.16
N ARG A 133 21.65 5.19 0.93
CA ARG A 133 20.66 4.20 0.49
C ARG A 133 21.28 2.79 0.48
N ASN A 134 20.79 1.92 1.35
CA ASN A 134 21.13 0.50 1.24
C ASN A 134 20.59 -0.05 -0.08
N GLY A 135 21.44 -0.76 -0.84
CA GLY A 135 21.08 -1.33 -2.13
C GLY A 135 20.46 -2.73 -2.04
N ASN A 136 20.52 -3.38 -0.87
CA ASN A 136 20.12 -4.78 -0.71
C ASN A 136 19.26 -5.00 0.54
N TYR A 137 17.95 -5.12 0.32
CA TYR A 137 16.96 -5.49 1.33
C TYR A 137 16.57 -6.97 1.25
N GLY A 138 17.25 -7.76 0.42
CA GLY A 138 16.82 -9.11 0.07
C GLY A 138 15.36 -9.13 -0.44
N PRO A 139 14.54 -10.08 0.01
CA PRO A 139 13.12 -10.17 -0.39
C PRO A 139 12.25 -9.01 0.09
N LEU A 140 12.73 -8.15 0.99
CA LEU A 140 11.99 -7.01 1.52
C LEU A 140 12.34 -5.69 0.80
N GLY A 141 12.68 -5.75 -0.50
CA GLY A 141 12.96 -4.59 -1.35
C GLY A 141 11.89 -3.49 -1.33
N SER A 142 10.64 -3.82 -1.00
CA SER A 142 9.56 -2.86 -0.78
C SER A 142 9.85 -1.88 0.37
N LEU A 143 10.63 -2.25 1.38
CA LEU A 143 11.02 -1.34 2.48
C LEU A 143 11.79 -0.12 1.98
N GLN A 144 12.48 -0.23 0.83
CA GLN A 144 13.10 0.93 0.18
C GLN A 144 12.06 2.00 -0.20
N GLN A 145 10.86 1.60 -0.65
CA GLN A 145 9.78 2.53 -0.96
C GLN A 145 9.21 3.16 0.30
N VAL A 146 9.08 2.38 1.38
CA VAL A 146 8.67 2.88 2.70
C VAL A 146 9.63 3.98 3.16
N ALA A 147 10.94 3.74 3.08
CA ALA A 147 11.96 4.72 3.44
C ALA A 147 11.83 6.01 2.63
N ARG A 148 11.58 5.91 1.31
CA ARG A 148 11.39 7.08 0.44
C ARG A 148 10.16 7.90 0.83
N LEU A 149 9.04 7.24 1.16
CA LEU A 149 7.81 7.92 1.56
C LEU A 149 7.95 8.60 2.92
N ILE A 150 8.65 7.95 3.85
CA ILE A 150 8.99 8.54 5.16
C ILE A 150 9.89 9.75 4.97
N ALA A 151 10.93 9.67 4.14
CA ALA A 151 11.81 10.80 3.85
C ALA A 151 11.03 11.98 3.24
N ALA A 152 10.07 11.69 2.37
CA ALA A 152 9.19 12.68 1.75
C ALA A 152 8.02 13.16 2.63
N ARG A 153 7.90 12.73 3.90
CA ARG A 153 6.75 13.05 4.77
C ARG A 153 6.46 14.55 4.86
N HIS A 154 7.50 15.39 4.89
CA HIS A 154 7.35 16.85 5.02
C HIS A 154 6.65 17.47 3.81
N MET A 155 6.95 17.00 2.59
CA MET A 155 6.29 17.50 1.38
C MET A 155 4.81 17.07 1.33
N ARG A 156 4.51 15.87 1.85
CA ARG A 156 3.16 15.33 1.94
C ARG A 156 2.38 15.87 3.12
N ARG A 157 3.03 16.59 4.06
CA ARG A 157 2.48 17.00 5.36
C ARG A 157 1.99 15.85 6.25
N ALA A 158 2.38 14.63 5.90
CA ALA A 158 1.99 13.41 6.59
C ALA A 158 2.48 13.42 8.05
N LYS A 159 1.54 13.29 8.98
CA LYS A 159 1.83 13.20 10.42
C LYS A 159 1.88 11.75 10.87
N ARG A 160 1.08 10.87 10.28
CA ARG A 160 1.08 9.43 10.52
C ARG A 160 0.90 8.73 9.19
N ASP A 161 1.67 7.69 8.93
CA ASP A 161 1.45 6.85 7.76
C ASP A 161 1.34 5.39 8.22
N PHE A 162 0.50 4.63 7.51
CA PHE A 162 0.40 3.19 7.65
C PHE A 162 1.02 2.53 6.43
N PHE A 163 1.87 1.52 6.64
CA PHE A 163 2.50 0.76 5.57
C PHE A 163 2.24 -0.73 5.77
N PHE A 164 1.64 -1.37 4.78
CA PHE A 164 1.54 -2.83 4.75
C PHE A 164 2.62 -3.40 3.83
N VAL A 165 3.51 -4.20 4.40
CA VAL A 165 4.59 -4.89 3.69
C VAL A 165 4.41 -6.38 3.92
N GLY A 166 4.49 -7.17 2.85
CA GLY A 166 4.29 -8.61 2.90
C GLY A 166 5.49 -9.36 2.34
N ILE A 167 5.86 -10.45 3.01
CA ILE A 167 6.78 -11.48 2.50
C ILE A 167 6.07 -12.83 2.62
N GLY A 168 6.11 -13.61 1.54
CA GLY A 168 5.45 -14.92 1.47
C GLY A 168 6.31 -16.08 1.96
N GLY A 169 5.77 -17.30 1.83
CA GLY A 169 6.52 -18.54 2.04
C GLY A 169 6.61 -19.00 3.49
N TRP A 170 5.55 -18.78 4.28
CA TRP A 170 5.43 -19.19 5.69
C TRP A 170 4.70 -20.52 5.89
N ASP A 171 3.97 -21.00 4.89
CA ASP A 171 3.23 -22.27 4.94
C ASP A 171 4.13 -23.43 4.50
N MET A 172 4.88 -23.99 5.45
CA MET A 172 5.88 -25.02 5.19
C MET A 172 5.33 -26.38 5.60
N HIS A 173 5.18 -27.29 4.62
CA HIS A 173 4.75 -28.68 4.86
C HIS A 173 5.93 -29.63 5.07
N THR A 174 7.14 -29.19 4.77
CA THR A 174 8.40 -29.92 4.94
C THR A 174 9.52 -28.93 5.29
N ASN A 175 10.66 -29.43 5.81
CA ASN A 175 11.83 -28.63 6.17
C ASN A 175 11.49 -27.39 7.03
N VAL A 176 10.57 -27.52 8.00
CA VAL A 176 10.05 -26.39 8.78
C VAL A 176 11.18 -25.61 9.47
N ASN A 177 12.14 -26.30 10.08
CA ASN A 177 13.25 -25.64 10.77
C ASN A 177 14.14 -24.83 9.80
N GLY A 178 14.63 -25.46 8.73
CA GLY A 178 15.47 -24.77 7.74
C GLY A 178 14.72 -23.67 6.99
N GLY A 179 13.45 -23.90 6.66
CA GLY A 179 12.57 -22.93 6.03
C GLY A 179 12.34 -21.70 6.90
N LEU A 180 11.97 -21.88 8.17
CA LEU A 180 11.79 -20.78 9.12
C LEU A 180 13.10 -20.02 9.36
N ASN A 181 14.22 -20.72 9.55
CA ASN A 181 15.53 -20.08 9.70
C ASN A 181 15.85 -19.17 8.51
N SER A 182 15.63 -19.67 7.29
CA SER A 182 15.79 -18.87 6.06
C SER A 182 14.86 -17.65 6.03
N ARG A 183 13.57 -17.80 6.36
CA ARG A 183 12.61 -16.68 6.35
C ARG A 183 12.94 -15.62 7.39
N PHE A 184 13.30 -16.02 8.60
CA PHE A 184 13.72 -15.07 9.63
C PHE A 184 15.02 -14.36 9.24
N GLY A 185 15.97 -15.05 8.61
CA GLY A 185 17.18 -14.42 8.06
C GLY A 185 16.87 -13.38 6.96
N GLN A 186 15.88 -13.65 6.10
CA GLN A 186 15.42 -12.69 5.10
C GLN A 186 14.75 -11.46 5.73
N VAL A 187 13.97 -11.66 6.80
CA VAL A 187 13.38 -10.56 7.57
C VAL A 187 14.45 -9.73 8.26
N ASP A 188 15.40 -10.36 8.96
CA ASP A 188 16.52 -9.68 9.62
C ASP A 188 17.35 -8.84 8.62
N MET A 189 17.71 -9.42 7.47
CA MET A 189 18.43 -8.70 6.41
C MET A 189 17.66 -7.46 5.95
N GLY A 190 16.36 -7.59 5.65
CA GLY A 190 15.54 -6.47 5.18
C GLY A 190 15.34 -5.38 6.23
N VAL A 191 15.12 -5.76 7.50
CA VAL A 191 14.95 -4.82 8.61
C VAL A 191 16.27 -4.09 8.90
N ARG A 192 17.41 -4.80 8.94
CA ARG A 192 18.74 -4.16 9.07
C ARG A 192 19.00 -3.16 7.96
N ALA A 193 18.67 -3.50 6.72
CA ALA A 193 18.84 -2.60 5.60
C ALA A 193 17.95 -1.35 5.68
N PHE A 194 16.79 -1.45 6.34
CA PHE A 194 15.84 -0.35 6.50
C PHE A 194 16.19 0.63 7.63
N VAL A 195 16.83 0.15 8.70
CA VAL A 195 17.20 0.98 9.86
C VAL A 195 18.63 1.53 9.81
N ALA A 196 19.45 1.05 8.88
CA ALA A 196 20.81 1.52 8.64
C ALA A 196 20.83 2.91 7.98
#